data_AF-A0A6L5FZP9-F1
#
_entry.id   AF-A0A6L5FZP9-F1
#
_cell.length_a   1.000
_cell.length_b   1.000
_cell.length_c   1.000
_cell.angle_alpha   90.00
_cell.angle_beta   90.00
_cell.angle_gamma   90.00
#
_symmetry.space_group_name_H-M   'P 1'
#
loop_
_entity.id
_entity.type
_entity.pdbx_description
1 polymer ?
#
loop_
_entity_poly.entity_id
_entity_poly.type
_entity_poly.pdbx_seq_one_letter_code
_entity_poly.pdbx_strand_id
1 'polypeptide(L)'
;MQRVLGPHWGHVKGFALPASDAGTPIDPGPPPRLGDPETGQVFKDSAVDVIRLSSYLSAEDGERIDIAPGALGNNPLGTNAGDGYNVNPATGEPYEPERVLRGDFARVMAEFWADGPESETPPGHWNTIANGVSDTPGMEFRIGGEGPEVDRLEWDVKLYFALNGAVHDAAAAAWGLKGHYDSARPISMIRYLGGKGQSSDPGGPSYDPDGLPLDPGLIEVVTEASSAPGDRHEHLADHAGSIAIKAWAGNPVDPLTESGGVDWILAVDWVPYQRPTFVTPAFAGYVSGHSTFSRAAAEVMASFTGSDYFPGGLMEFTFPAGELLFEKGPTEDITLQWATYYDASDQAGISRLFGGIHISADDFEGRRIGSRCGKDAWDLAQHYFDGTA
;
A
#
# COMPACT_ATOMS: atom_id res chain seq x y z
N MET A 1 -18.28 -17.00 -2.14
CA MET A 1 -16.93 -17.59 -2.17
C MET A 1 -16.19 -16.99 -3.36
N GLN A 2 -15.09 -16.28 -3.11
CA GLN A 2 -14.24 -15.72 -4.17
C GLN A 2 -13.40 -16.87 -4.80
N ARG A 3 -13.03 -16.75 -6.08
CA ARG A 3 -12.10 -17.67 -6.77
C ARG A 3 -10.77 -16.95 -7.01
N VAL A 4 -9.65 -17.65 -6.82
CA VAL A 4 -8.31 -17.07 -7.02
C VAL A 4 -8.14 -16.60 -8.47
N LEU A 5 -7.73 -15.35 -8.65
CA LEU A 5 -7.44 -14.76 -9.96
C LEU A 5 -5.99 -15.03 -10.35
N GLY A 6 -5.79 -15.65 -11.52
CA GLY A 6 -4.46 -15.84 -12.14
C GLY A 6 -3.45 -16.70 -11.36
N PRO A 7 -3.82 -17.83 -10.72
CA PRO A 7 -2.88 -18.58 -9.87
C PRO A 7 -1.67 -19.18 -10.60
N HIS A 8 -1.67 -19.20 -11.94
CA HIS A 8 -0.61 -19.74 -12.79
C HIS A 8 0.27 -18.65 -13.41
N TRP A 9 0.06 -17.37 -13.07
CA TRP A 9 0.71 -16.25 -13.76
C TRP A 9 2.23 -16.25 -13.62
N GLY A 10 2.77 -16.85 -12.55
CA GLY A 10 4.22 -17.01 -12.37
C GLY A 10 4.90 -17.95 -13.36
N HIS A 11 4.14 -18.69 -14.17
CA HIS A 11 4.66 -19.49 -15.28
C HIS A 11 4.57 -18.79 -16.64
N VAL A 12 3.97 -17.59 -16.70
CA VAL A 12 3.92 -16.81 -17.94
C VAL A 12 5.33 -16.33 -18.26
N LYS A 13 5.69 -16.34 -19.56
CA LYS A 13 6.98 -15.82 -20.02
C LYS A 13 7.09 -14.34 -19.64
N GLY A 14 8.12 -14.01 -18.87
CA GLY A 14 8.49 -12.63 -18.55
C GLY A 14 9.08 -11.89 -19.75
N PHE A 15 9.19 -10.58 -19.61
CA PHE A 15 9.92 -9.70 -20.50
C PHE A 15 11.43 -9.89 -20.28
N ALA A 16 11.94 -9.53 -19.10
CA ALA A 16 13.33 -9.71 -18.69
C ALA A 16 13.51 -10.83 -17.66
N LEU A 17 12.45 -11.25 -16.96
CA LEU A 17 12.55 -12.31 -15.97
C LEU A 17 12.88 -13.68 -16.61
N PRO A 18 13.73 -14.49 -15.94
CA PRO A 18 13.96 -15.87 -16.35
C PRO A 18 12.69 -16.71 -16.17
N ALA A 19 12.54 -17.73 -17.01
CA ALA A 19 11.49 -18.73 -16.81
C ALA A 19 11.70 -19.49 -15.48
N SER A 20 10.60 -19.84 -14.81
CA SER A 20 10.62 -20.60 -13.57
C SER A 20 9.68 -21.81 -13.63
N ASP A 21 10.25 -23.00 -13.53
CA ASP A 21 9.49 -24.25 -13.42
C ASP A 21 8.65 -24.29 -12.14
N ALA A 22 9.13 -23.66 -11.07
CA ALA A 22 8.42 -23.53 -9.79
C ALA A 22 7.31 -22.47 -9.80
N GLY A 23 7.23 -21.65 -10.86
CA GLY A 23 6.28 -20.53 -10.94
C GLY A 23 6.65 -19.35 -10.04
N THR A 24 7.87 -19.31 -9.51
CA THR A 24 8.40 -18.22 -8.68
C THR A 24 9.72 -17.73 -9.31
N PRO A 25 9.67 -16.81 -10.30
CA PRO A 25 10.89 -16.33 -10.97
C PRO A 25 11.78 -15.49 -10.05
N ILE A 26 11.20 -14.91 -9.00
CA ILE A 26 11.91 -14.28 -7.89
C ILE A 26 11.27 -14.84 -6.61
N ASP A 27 12.06 -15.46 -5.74
CA ASP A 27 11.58 -16.02 -4.48
C ASP A 27 12.46 -15.56 -3.30
N PRO A 28 11.98 -14.59 -2.49
CA PRO A 28 12.69 -14.13 -1.29
C PRO A 28 12.49 -15.05 -0.08
N GLY A 29 11.69 -16.11 -0.19
CA GLY A 29 11.27 -16.95 0.92
C GLY A 29 9.85 -16.61 1.41
N PRO A 30 9.38 -17.31 2.45
CA PRO A 30 8.00 -17.23 2.87
C PRO A 30 7.67 -15.98 3.70
N PRO A 31 6.40 -15.54 3.70
CA PRO A 31 5.93 -14.54 4.65
C PRO A 31 5.87 -15.10 6.08
N PRO A 32 5.74 -14.23 7.10
CA PRO A 32 5.45 -14.66 8.46
C PRO A 32 4.21 -15.56 8.54
N ARG A 33 4.24 -16.60 9.39
CA ARG A 33 3.14 -17.56 9.53
C ARG A 33 2.79 -17.82 10.98
N LEU A 34 1.50 -17.94 11.28
CA LEU A 34 1.05 -18.40 12.58
C LEU A 34 1.52 -19.84 12.85
N GLY A 35 1.98 -20.11 14.08
CA GLY A 35 2.48 -21.43 14.50
C GLY A 35 3.93 -21.72 14.10
N ASP A 36 4.56 -20.86 13.29
CA ASP A 36 5.99 -20.94 13.01
C ASP A 36 6.79 -20.39 14.21
N PRO A 37 7.80 -21.11 14.75
CA PRO A 37 8.53 -20.67 15.94
C PRO A 37 9.32 -19.37 15.77
N GLU A 38 9.73 -19.04 14.54
CA GLU A 38 10.58 -17.87 14.26
C GLU A 38 9.72 -16.66 13.88
N THR A 39 8.62 -16.89 13.15
CA THR A 39 7.82 -15.82 12.53
C THR A 39 6.39 -15.71 13.08
N GLY A 40 5.98 -16.61 13.97
CA GLY A 40 4.63 -16.62 14.55
C GLY A 40 4.29 -15.37 15.37
N GLN A 41 5.27 -14.80 16.07
CA GLN A 41 5.06 -13.52 16.77
C GLN A 41 4.97 -12.37 15.77
N VAL A 42 5.84 -12.34 14.75
CA VAL A 42 5.80 -11.33 13.68
C VAL A 42 4.45 -11.33 12.95
N PHE A 43 3.85 -12.50 12.73
CA PHE A 43 2.51 -12.62 12.16
C PHE A 43 1.44 -11.93 13.02
N LYS A 44 1.51 -12.10 14.34
CA LYS A 44 0.58 -11.45 15.29
C LYS A 44 0.82 -9.95 15.38
N ASP A 45 2.07 -9.53 15.49
CA ASP A 45 2.46 -8.13 15.54
C ASP A 45 2.01 -7.40 14.26
N SER A 46 2.11 -8.06 13.09
CA SER A 46 1.60 -7.52 11.83
C SER A 46 0.08 -7.30 11.84
N ALA A 47 -0.70 -8.14 12.55
CA ALA A 47 -2.13 -7.91 12.73
C ALA A 47 -2.39 -6.70 13.64
N VAL A 48 -1.63 -6.55 14.72
CA VAL A 48 -1.69 -5.38 15.61
C VAL A 48 -1.36 -4.09 14.84
N ASP A 49 -0.35 -4.11 13.98
CA ASP A 49 0.03 -2.95 13.16
C ASP A 49 -1.09 -2.52 12.21
N VAL A 50 -1.78 -3.47 11.56
CA VAL A 50 -2.94 -3.15 10.70
C VAL A 50 -4.09 -2.55 11.52
N ILE A 51 -4.38 -3.08 12.72
CA ILE A 51 -5.38 -2.51 13.62
C ILE A 51 -5.01 -1.07 14.00
N ARG A 52 -3.73 -0.84 14.32
CA ARG A 52 -3.20 0.49 14.67
C ARG A 52 -3.38 1.47 13.51
N LEU A 53 -3.02 1.10 12.29
CA LEU A 53 -3.23 1.95 11.11
C LEU A 53 -4.71 2.22 10.86
N SER A 54 -5.58 1.22 11.07
CA SER A 54 -7.04 1.40 10.96
C SER A 54 -7.57 2.39 12.01
N SER A 55 -6.97 2.45 13.20
CA SER A 55 -7.33 3.43 14.24
C SER A 55 -6.99 4.88 13.85
N TYR A 56 -6.13 5.09 12.87
CA TYR A 56 -5.71 6.42 12.40
C TYR A 56 -6.60 7.00 11.31
N LEU A 57 -7.65 6.28 10.88
CA LEU A 57 -8.53 6.71 9.78
C LEU A 57 -9.56 7.77 10.19
N SER A 58 -9.65 8.14 11.48
CA SER A 58 -10.55 9.19 11.94
C SER A 58 -9.97 10.57 11.70
N ALA A 59 -10.77 11.47 11.12
CA ALA A 59 -10.44 12.89 11.08
C ALA A 59 -10.76 13.61 12.41
N GLU A 60 -11.48 12.95 13.33
CA GLU A 60 -11.94 13.54 14.59
C GLU A 60 -10.91 13.52 15.71
N ASP A 61 -9.81 12.76 15.57
CA ASP A 61 -8.73 12.74 16.57
C ASP A 61 -7.95 14.07 16.63
N GLY A 62 -8.10 14.91 15.60
CA GLY A 62 -7.46 16.22 15.49
C GLY A 62 -5.95 16.17 15.26
N GLU A 63 -5.38 14.98 15.07
CA GLU A 63 -3.94 14.81 14.85
C GLU A 63 -3.56 15.36 13.48
N ARG A 64 -2.60 16.28 13.44
CA ARG A 64 -2.10 16.86 12.19
C ARG A 64 -0.66 16.41 11.92
N ILE A 65 -0.41 15.99 10.69
CA ILE A 65 0.91 15.57 10.20
C ILE A 65 1.33 16.47 9.04
N ASP A 66 2.65 16.62 8.86
CA ASP A 66 3.22 17.25 7.68
C ASP A 66 3.39 16.20 6.58
N ILE A 67 2.75 16.42 5.43
CA ILE A 67 2.74 15.48 4.30
C ILE A 67 3.59 15.96 3.12
N ALA A 68 4.24 17.11 3.23
CA ALA A 68 5.10 17.63 2.18
C ALA A 68 6.36 16.76 2.01
N PRO A 69 7.03 16.79 0.85
CA PRO A 69 8.26 16.03 0.61
C PRO A 69 9.40 16.40 1.57
N GLY A 70 9.31 17.54 2.25
CA GLY A 70 10.25 17.93 3.31
C GLY A 70 10.16 17.07 4.59
N ALA A 71 9.04 16.38 4.80
CA ALA A 71 8.79 15.56 5.99
C ALA A 71 8.46 14.09 5.67
N LEU A 72 8.03 13.79 4.45
CA LEU A 72 7.58 12.46 4.03
C LEU A 72 8.30 12.01 2.75
N GLY A 73 8.61 10.71 2.67
CA GLY A 73 9.31 10.11 1.53
C GLY A 73 10.79 9.85 1.83
N ASN A 74 11.60 9.65 0.80
CA ASN A 74 13.01 9.30 0.89
C ASN A 74 13.27 8.01 1.68
N ASN A 75 12.39 7.01 1.50
CA ASN A 75 12.49 5.76 2.23
C ASN A 75 13.60 4.87 1.65
N PRO A 76 14.46 4.27 2.49
CA PRO A 76 15.26 3.14 2.07
C PRO A 76 14.38 2.01 1.53
N LEU A 77 14.84 1.32 0.48
CA LEU A 77 14.06 0.28 -0.21
C LEU A 77 13.54 -0.80 0.75
N GLY A 78 12.22 -1.00 0.72
CA GLY A 78 11.53 -1.98 1.57
C GLY A 78 11.43 -1.54 3.04
N THR A 79 11.31 -0.24 3.28
CA THR A 79 11.06 0.36 4.59
C THR A 79 10.11 1.56 4.45
N ASN A 80 9.66 2.11 5.59
CA ASN A 80 8.98 3.41 5.69
C ASN A 80 9.75 4.34 6.66
N ALA A 81 11.08 4.32 6.58
CA ALA A 81 11.98 4.97 7.54
C ALA A 81 12.68 6.22 6.98
N GLY A 82 12.16 6.80 5.90
CA GLY A 82 12.67 8.02 5.31
C GLY A 82 12.22 9.28 6.07
N ASP A 83 13.01 10.33 5.94
CA ASP A 83 12.82 11.62 6.62
C ASP A 83 12.53 12.77 5.64
N GLY A 84 12.18 12.46 4.38
CA GLY A 84 11.96 13.46 3.32
C GLY A 84 13.23 14.07 2.73
N TYR A 85 13.07 15.23 2.08
CA TYR A 85 14.11 15.96 1.34
C TYR A 85 14.18 17.42 1.80
N ASN A 86 15.37 17.89 2.16
CA ASN A 86 15.52 19.27 2.66
C ASN A 86 15.25 20.36 1.60
N VAL A 87 15.51 20.07 0.32
CA VAL A 87 15.43 21.03 -0.78
C VAL A 87 14.93 20.36 -2.05
N ASN A 88 14.18 21.10 -2.86
CA ASN A 88 13.83 20.71 -4.21
C ASN A 88 15.05 20.94 -5.13
N PRO A 89 15.56 19.91 -5.83
CA PRO A 89 16.77 20.02 -6.64
C PRO A 89 16.61 20.92 -7.87
N ALA A 90 15.38 21.13 -8.37
CA ALA A 90 15.12 21.96 -9.53
C ALA A 90 15.06 23.45 -9.18
N THR A 91 14.59 23.81 -7.98
CA THR A 91 14.45 25.21 -7.54
C THR A 91 15.57 25.67 -6.61
N GLY A 92 16.19 24.74 -5.87
CA GLY A 92 17.15 25.04 -4.80
C GLY A 92 16.50 25.50 -3.49
N GLU A 93 15.17 25.56 -3.44
CA GLU A 93 14.41 26.02 -2.27
C GLU A 93 13.93 24.84 -1.42
N PRO A 94 13.69 25.02 -0.10
CA PRO A 94 13.05 24.03 0.74
C PRO A 94 11.64 23.67 0.27
N TYR A 95 11.17 22.45 0.56
CA TYR A 95 9.76 22.10 0.41
C TYR A 95 8.96 22.76 1.55
N GLU A 96 7.92 23.50 1.19
CA GLU A 96 7.03 24.13 2.17
C GLU A 96 6.18 23.08 2.90
N PRO A 97 6.05 23.15 4.24
CA PRO A 97 5.22 22.23 5.01
C PRO A 97 3.75 22.24 4.60
N GLU A 98 3.13 21.05 4.52
CA GLU A 98 1.71 20.86 4.28
C GLU A 98 1.10 20.09 5.45
N ARG A 99 0.50 20.81 6.41
CA ARG A 99 -0.05 20.20 7.63
C ARG A 99 -1.54 19.91 7.53
N VAL A 100 -1.88 18.63 7.41
CA VAL A 100 -3.26 18.14 7.23
C VAL A 100 -3.66 17.19 8.36
N LEU A 101 -4.96 16.93 8.51
CA LEU A 101 -5.45 15.90 9.41
C LEU A 101 -4.96 14.51 8.96
N ARG A 102 -4.38 13.74 9.88
CA ARG A 102 -3.83 12.40 9.61
C ARG A 102 -4.88 11.46 9.03
N GLY A 103 -6.10 11.48 9.59
CA GLY A 103 -7.19 10.64 9.10
C GLY A 103 -7.68 11.01 7.69
N ASP A 104 -7.63 12.29 7.32
CA ASP A 104 -7.96 12.72 5.95
C ASP A 104 -6.89 12.24 4.97
N PHE A 105 -5.61 12.47 5.28
CA PHE A 105 -4.50 12.00 4.47
C PHE A 105 -4.51 10.47 4.29
N ALA A 106 -4.70 9.72 5.38
CA ALA A 106 -4.71 8.27 5.36
C ALA A 106 -5.83 7.71 4.45
N ARG A 107 -7.03 8.29 4.52
CA ARG A 107 -8.17 7.90 3.68
C ARG A 107 -7.98 8.30 2.22
N VAL A 108 -7.51 9.53 1.95
CA VAL A 108 -7.18 9.99 0.59
C VAL A 108 -6.14 9.09 -0.06
N MET A 109 -5.04 8.80 0.64
CA MET A 109 -4.00 7.90 0.14
C MET A 109 -4.53 6.49 -0.13
N ALA A 110 -5.36 5.94 0.77
CA ALA A 110 -5.95 4.61 0.60
C ALA A 110 -6.87 4.52 -0.63
N GLU A 111 -7.59 5.61 -0.96
CA GLU A 111 -8.48 5.67 -2.11
C GLU A 111 -7.78 5.99 -3.42
N PHE A 112 -6.84 6.94 -3.44
CA PHE A 112 -6.08 7.30 -4.65
C PHE A 112 -5.38 6.09 -5.25
N TRP A 113 -4.72 5.29 -4.40
CA TRP A 113 -4.01 4.08 -4.80
C TRP A 113 -4.88 2.82 -4.74
N ALA A 114 -6.22 2.96 -4.66
CA ALA A 114 -7.12 1.82 -4.66
C ALA A 114 -7.29 1.16 -6.03
N ASP A 115 -7.17 1.95 -7.09
CA ASP A 115 -7.29 1.51 -8.49
C ASP A 115 -8.52 0.61 -8.69
N GLY A 116 -9.70 1.20 -8.38
CA GLY A 116 -10.99 0.51 -8.36
C GLY A 116 -11.44 -0.05 -9.72
N PRO A 117 -12.56 -0.79 -9.76
CA PRO A 117 -13.01 -1.53 -10.96
C PRO A 117 -13.40 -0.66 -12.17
N GLU A 118 -13.61 0.65 -11.95
CA GLU A 118 -13.92 1.63 -13.01
C GLU A 118 -12.73 2.54 -13.36
N SER A 119 -11.55 2.29 -12.78
CA SER A 119 -10.30 2.96 -13.12
C SER A 119 -9.34 2.02 -13.84
N GLU A 120 -8.23 2.58 -14.31
CA GLU A 120 -7.06 1.79 -14.62
C GLU A 120 -6.62 0.96 -13.40
N THR A 121 -6.19 -0.28 -13.63
CA THR A 121 -5.52 -1.11 -12.61
C THR A 121 -4.13 -0.53 -12.30
N PRO A 122 -3.41 -0.96 -11.24
CA PRO A 122 -2.15 -0.33 -10.85
C PRO A 122 -1.08 -0.18 -11.95
N PRO A 123 -0.87 -1.16 -12.86
CA PRO A 123 0.02 -0.97 -14.01
C PRO A 123 -0.40 0.18 -14.94
N GLY A 124 -1.70 0.38 -15.13
CA GLY A 124 -2.25 1.46 -15.93
C GLY A 124 -2.12 2.82 -15.24
N HIS A 125 -2.24 2.89 -13.91
CA HIS A 125 -2.05 4.14 -13.16
C HIS A 125 -0.62 4.67 -13.39
N TRP A 126 0.37 3.78 -13.40
CA TRP A 126 1.75 4.17 -13.76
C TRP A 126 1.92 4.62 -15.20
N ASN A 127 1.11 4.12 -16.15
CA ASN A 127 1.06 4.70 -17.50
C ASN A 127 0.45 6.12 -17.48
N THR A 128 -0.59 6.37 -16.68
CA THR A 128 -1.16 7.73 -16.49
C THR A 128 -0.11 8.69 -15.92
N ILE A 129 0.65 8.28 -14.92
CA ILE A 129 1.78 9.05 -14.36
C ILE A 129 2.84 9.32 -15.43
N ALA A 130 3.24 8.28 -16.18
CA ALA A 130 4.24 8.39 -17.24
C ALA A 130 3.82 9.37 -18.35
N ASN A 131 2.52 9.42 -18.67
CA ASN A 131 1.96 10.38 -19.62
C ASN A 131 2.04 11.80 -19.07
N GLY A 132 1.64 12.02 -17.81
CA GLY A 132 1.75 13.33 -17.16
C GLY A 132 3.19 13.87 -17.14
N VAL A 133 4.16 12.99 -16.86
CA VAL A 133 5.59 13.32 -16.94
C VAL A 133 5.99 13.72 -18.36
N SER A 134 5.62 12.92 -19.35
CA SER A 134 5.95 13.18 -20.75
C SER A 134 5.31 14.47 -21.28
N ASP A 135 4.16 14.86 -20.74
CA ASP A 135 3.42 16.06 -21.14
C ASP A 135 3.82 17.31 -20.34
N THR A 136 4.83 17.20 -19.47
CA THR A 136 5.36 18.35 -18.72
C THR A 136 5.90 19.42 -19.69
N PRO A 137 5.49 20.70 -19.56
CA PRO A 137 6.00 21.76 -20.40
C PRO A 137 7.52 21.88 -20.34
N GLY A 138 8.17 21.85 -21.51
CA GLY A 138 9.63 21.95 -21.59
C GLY A 138 10.37 20.64 -21.29
N MET A 139 9.67 19.50 -21.21
CA MET A 139 10.30 18.18 -21.12
C MET A 139 11.25 17.97 -22.30
N GLU A 140 12.52 17.67 -22.00
CA GLU A 140 13.49 17.26 -23.00
C GLU A 140 13.39 15.74 -23.20
N PHE A 141 13.02 15.30 -24.40
CA PHE A 141 12.88 13.87 -24.69
C PHE A 141 14.24 13.20 -24.92
N ARG A 142 15.01 13.02 -23.84
CA ARG A 142 16.30 12.31 -23.81
C ARG A 142 16.15 11.02 -23.02
N ILE A 143 16.30 9.88 -23.70
CA ILE A 143 16.18 8.57 -23.07
C ILE A 143 17.39 8.33 -22.19
N GLY A 144 17.16 8.10 -20.89
CA GLY A 144 18.22 8.04 -19.89
C GLY A 144 18.65 9.40 -19.34
N GLY A 145 17.96 10.49 -19.71
CA GLY A 145 18.34 11.87 -19.37
C GLY A 145 19.60 12.38 -20.09
N GLU A 146 20.23 11.54 -20.91
CA GLU A 146 21.46 11.86 -21.65
C GLU A 146 21.29 11.56 -23.15
N GLY A 147 22.27 11.99 -23.96
CA GLY A 147 22.30 11.67 -25.39
C GLY A 147 21.41 12.58 -26.25
N PRO A 148 21.15 12.21 -27.53
CA PRO A 148 20.36 13.01 -28.44
C PRO A 148 18.88 13.05 -28.02
N GLU A 149 18.24 14.17 -28.30
CA GLU A 149 16.79 14.28 -28.15
C GLU A 149 16.09 13.45 -29.23
N VAL A 150 15.04 12.73 -28.85
CA VAL A 150 14.21 11.93 -29.74
C VAL A 150 12.88 12.64 -29.99
N ASP A 151 12.17 12.24 -31.05
CA ASP A 151 10.81 12.73 -31.25
C ASP A 151 9.82 12.08 -30.27
N ARG A 152 8.62 12.66 -30.17
CA ARG A 152 7.59 12.21 -29.24
C ARG A 152 7.15 10.76 -29.50
N LEU A 153 7.10 10.33 -30.76
CA LEU A 153 6.69 8.97 -31.09
C LEU A 153 7.73 7.96 -30.60
N GLU A 154 9.01 8.23 -30.83
CA GLU A 154 10.10 7.40 -30.35
C GLU A 154 10.14 7.36 -28.81
N TRP A 155 9.96 8.51 -28.15
CA TRP A 155 9.84 8.62 -26.70
C TRP A 155 8.74 7.70 -26.15
N ASP A 156 7.50 7.86 -26.62
CA ASP A 156 6.35 7.11 -26.10
C ASP A 156 6.49 5.60 -26.34
N VAL A 157 6.93 5.21 -27.53
CA VAL A 157 7.11 3.78 -27.87
C VAL A 157 8.14 3.14 -26.96
N LYS A 158 9.29 3.80 -26.75
CA LYS A 158 10.36 3.26 -25.91
C LYS A 158 9.99 3.30 -24.43
N LEU A 159 9.31 4.35 -23.98
CA LEU A 159 8.81 4.46 -22.61
C LEU A 159 7.84 3.33 -22.28
N TYR A 160 6.80 3.14 -23.10
CA TYR A 160 5.84 2.07 -22.88
C TYR A 160 6.43 0.68 -23.04
N PHE A 161 7.43 0.50 -23.90
CA PHE A 161 8.10 -0.78 -24.07
C PHE A 161 8.83 -1.19 -22.77
N ALA A 162 9.62 -0.29 -22.19
CA ALA A 162 10.30 -0.54 -20.93
C ALA A 162 9.31 -0.65 -19.75
N LEU A 163 8.40 0.31 -19.62
CA LEU A 163 7.47 0.40 -18.49
C LEU A 163 6.52 -0.80 -18.45
N ASN A 164 5.90 -1.14 -19.58
CA ASN A 164 4.96 -2.25 -19.62
C ASN A 164 5.66 -3.62 -19.54
N GLY A 165 6.91 -3.72 -20.01
CA GLY A 165 7.77 -4.88 -19.77
C GLY A 165 8.02 -5.09 -18.27
N ALA A 166 8.40 -4.03 -17.56
CA ALA A 166 8.67 -4.07 -16.12
C ALA A 166 7.44 -4.46 -15.27
N VAL A 167 6.28 -3.85 -15.54
CA VAL A 167 5.06 -4.18 -14.79
C VAL A 167 4.50 -5.55 -15.16
N HIS A 168 4.76 -6.07 -16.37
CA HIS A 168 4.45 -7.46 -16.73
C HIS A 168 5.31 -8.44 -15.92
N ASP A 169 6.61 -8.17 -15.80
CA ASP A 169 7.52 -8.95 -14.96
C ASP A 169 7.14 -8.90 -13.48
N ALA A 170 6.78 -7.71 -12.98
CA ALA A 170 6.22 -7.56 -11.64
C ALA A 170 4.95 -8.40 -11.44
N ALA A 171 4.07 -8.51 -12.44
CA ALA A 171 2.89 -9.37 -12.36
C ALA A 171 3.29 -10.84 -12.21
N ALA A 172 4.20 -11.33 -13.07
CA ALA A 172 4.65 -12.71 -13.05
C ALA A 172 5.30 -13.06 -11.70
N ALA A 173 6.18 -12.21 -11.18
CA ALA A 173 6.82 -12.41 -9.89
C ALA A 173 5.80 -12.39 -8.74
N ALA A 174 4.95 -11.36 -8.66
CA ALA A 174 3.99 -11.22 -7.54
C ALA A 174 2.92 -12.31 -7.54
N TRP A 175 2.31 -12.62 -8.69
CA TRP A 175 1.29 -13.67 -8.75
C TRP A 175 1.87 -15.07 -8.58
N GLY A 176 3.12 -15.28 -9.00
CA GLY A 176 3.87 -16.50 -8.71
C GLY A 176 3.93 -16.77 -7.20
N LEU A 177 4.38 -15.78 -6.42
CA LEU A 177 4.46 -15.89 -4.97
C LEU A 177 3.08 -16.00 -4.30
N LYS A 178 2.07 -15.28 -4.81
CA LYS A 178 0.69 -15.39 -4.32
C LYS A 178 0.13 -16.80 -4.48
N GLY A 179 0.37 -17.42 -5.65
CA GLY A 179 -0.04 -18.79 -5.91
C GLY A 179 0.75 -19.82 -5.11
N HIS A 180 2.04 -19.55 -4.88
CA HIS A 180 2.94 -20.47 -4.18
C HIS A 180 2.73 -20.49 -2.65
N TYR A 181 2.65 -19.31 -2.03
CA TYR A 181 2.60 -19.19 -0.56
C TYR A 181 1.18 -19.17 0.02
N ASP A 182 0.17 -18.81 -0.79
CA ASP A 182 -1.26 -18.79 -0.40
C ASP A 182 -1.52 -18.15 0.98
N SER A 183 -0.85 -17.02 1.26
CA SER A 183 -0.88 -16.38 2.57
C SER A 183 -2.22 -15.69 2.86
N ALA A 184 -2.59 -15.67 4.14
CA ALA A 184 -3.78 -14.98 4.63
C ALA A 184 -3.79 -13.47 4.36
N ARG A 185 -4.99 -12.88 4.32
CA ARG A 185 -5.21 -11.42 4.31
C ARG A 185 -5.44 -10.90 5.74
N PRO A 186 -5.18 -9.61 6.03
CA PRO A 186 -5.35 -9.06 7.38
C PRO A 186 -6.73 -9.30 7.99
N ILE A 187 -7.82 -9.22 7.20
CA ILE A 187 -9.17 -9.54 7.69
C ILE A 187 -9.27 -10.96 8.25
N SER A 188 -8.64 -11.94 7.61
CA SER A 188 -8.61 -13.32 8.10
C SER A 188 -7.70 -13.44 9.33
N MET A 189 -6.57 -12.75 9.34
CA MET A 189 -5.63 -12.73 10.46
C MET A 189 -6.29 -12.18 11.73
N ILE A 190 -6.81 -10.95 11.65
CA ILE A 190 -7.39 -10.22 12.79
C ILE A 190 -8.60 -10.95 13.34
N ARG A 191 -9.53 -11.39 12.48
CA ARG A 191 -10.74 -12.10 12.93
C ARG A 191 -10.42 -13.46 13.52
N TYR A 192 -9.44 -14.20 12.96
CA TYR A 192 -9.03 -15.49 13.51
C TYR A 192 -8.36 -15.33 14.88
N LEU A 193 -7.34 -14.47 14.98
CA LEU A 193 -6.62 -14.22 16.23
C LEU A 193 -7.57 -13.66 17.31
N GLY A 194 -8.39 -12.67 16.97
CA GLY A 194 -9.36 -12.08 17.90
C GLY A 194 -10.48 -13.03 18.31
N GLY A 195 -10.90 -13.94 17.43
CA GLY A 195 -11.86 -14.99 17.74
C GLY A 195 -11.33 -16.09 18.67
N LYS A 196 -10.00 -16.23 18.77
CA LYS A 196 -9.35 -17.13 19.74
C LYS A 196 -9.30 -16.53 21.14
N GLY A 197 -9.14 -15.21 21.24
CA GLY A 197 -8.97 -14.50 22.49
C GLY A 197 -7.68 -13.68 22.49
N GLN A 198 -7.12 -13.43 23.66
CA GLN A 198 -5.89 -12.67 23.82
C GLN A 198 -4.67 -13.57 24.08
N SER A 199 -3.49 -13.17 23.62
CA SER A 199 -2.25 -13.94 23.79
C SER A 199 -1.17 -13.30 24.68
N SER A 200 -1.46 -12.17 25.32
CA SER A 200 -0.49 -11.41 26.14
C SER A 200 -0.41 -11.87 27.59
N ASP A 201 -1.51 -12.33 28.19
CA ASP A 201 -1.58 -12.71 29.62
C ASP A 201 -2.10 -14.15 29.79
N PRO A 202 -1.21 -15.14 30.02
CA PRO A 202 -1.58 -16.53 30.27
C PRO A 202 -2.49 -16.77 31.48
N GLY A 203 -2.51 -15.85 32.45
CA GLY A 203 -3.39 -15.91 33.62
C GLY A 203 -4.69 -15.12 33.46
N GLY A 204 -4.80 -14.35 32.38
CA GLY A 204 -5.91 -13.42 32.13
C GLY A 204 -7.14 -14.09 31.53
N PRO A 205 -8.28 -13.37 31.50
CA PRO A 205 -9.48 -13.84 30.82
C PRO A 205 -9.21 -14.05 29.32
N SER A 206 -9.93 -15.01 28.74
CA SER A 206 -9.92 -15.30 27.31
C SER A 206 -8.53 -15.53 26.73
N TYR A 207 -7.62 -16.12 27.51
CA TYR A 207 -6.28 -16.44 27.02
C TYR A 207 -6.29 -17.59 26.01
N ASP A 208 -5.63 -17.37 24.88
CA ASP A 208 -5.24 -18.41 23.93
C ASP A 208 -3.84 -18.07 23.40
N PRO A 209 -2.86 -19.01 23.39
CA PRO A 209 -1.53 -18.74 22.87
C PRO A 209 -1.51 -18.36 21.39
N ASP A 210 -2.54 -18.67 20.61
CA ASP A 210 -2.73 -18.24 19.21
C ASP A 210 -3.69 -17.03 19.10
N GLY A 211 -4.02 -16.38 20.22
CA GLY A 211 -4.86 -15.18 20.28
C GLY A 211 -4.17 -13.89 19.81
N LEU A 212 -4.94 -12.81 19.77
CA LEU A 212 -4.47 -11.47 19.42
C LEU A 212 -3.71 -10.84 20.60
N PRO A 213 -2.51 -10.26 20.41
CA PRO A 213 -1.83 -9.54 21.47
C PRO A 213 -2.65 -8.33 21.94
N LEU A 214 -2.76 -8.15 23.26
CA LEU A 214 -3.34 -6.94 23.86
C LEU A 214 -2.41 -5.75 23.66
N ASP A 215 -3.00 -4.58 23.38
CA ASP A 215 -2.35 -3.29 23.26
C ASP A 215 -3.26 -2.24 23.92
N PRO A 216 -2.95 -1.75 25.14
CA PRO A 216 -3.86 -0.87 25.89
C PRO A 216 -4.32 0.36 25.09
N GLY A 217 -5.64 0.59 25.04
CA GLY A 217 -6.23 1.66 24.23
C GLY A 217 -6.42 1.32 22.74
N LEU A 218 -6.00 0.13 22.29
CA LEU A 218 -6.15 -0.34 20.91
C LEU A 218 -6.78 -1.74 20.81
N ILE A 219 -6.36 -2.69 21.65
CA ILE A 219 -6.83 -4.08 21.66
C ILE A 219 -7.04 -4.51 23.11
N GLU A 220 -8.28 -4.78 23.47
CA GLU A 220 -8.69 -5.04 24.85
C GLU A 220 -9.68 -6.19 24.96
N VAL A 221 -9.68 -6.87 26.10
CA VAL A 221 -10.77 -7.78 26.46
C VAL A 221 -11.93 -6.93 26.95
N VAL A 222 -13.14 -7.17 26.43
CA VAL A 222 -14.36 -6.56 26.96
C VAL A 222 -14.59 -7.11 28.37
N THR A 223 -14.57 -6.23 29.37
CA THR A 223 -14.84 -6.55 30.78
C THR A 223 -16.13 -5.87 31.24
N GLU A 224 -16.77 -6.41 32.29
CA GLU A 224 -17.95 -5.78 32.92
C GLU A 224 -17.69 -4.30 33.28
N ALA A 225 -16.48 -3.98 33.72
CA ALA A 225 -16.09 -2.60 34.03
C ALA A 225 -15.98 -1.73 32.77
N SER A 226 -15.32 -2.22 31.73
CA SER A 226 -15.17 -1.45 30.48
C SER A 226 -16.47 -1.28 29.70
N SER A 227 -17.46 -2.15 29.94
CA SER A 227 -18.77 -2.12 29.28
C SER A 227 -19.91 -1.64 30.19
N ALA A 228 -19.58 -1.01 31.31
CA ALA A 228 -20.58 -0.36 32.15
C ALA A 228 -21.18 0.87 31.43
N PRO A 229 -22.39 1.34 31.81
CA PRO A 229 -22.99 2.53 31.20
C PRO A 229 -22.06 3.76 31.32
N GLY A 230 -21.76 4.40 30.19
CA GLY A 230 -20.85 5.53 30.07
C GLY A 230 -19.37 5.17 29.85
N ASP A 231 -19.00 3.89 29.88
CA ASP A 231 -17.65 3.42 29.59
C ASP A 231 -17.45 3.05 28.11
N ARG A 232 -16.18 2.95 27.71
CA ARG A 232 -15.74 2.85 26.30
C ARG A 232 -16.25 1.63 25.52
N HIS A 233 -16.67 0.56 26.19
CA HIS A 233 -17.24 -0.64 25.57
C HIS A 233 -18.74 -0.82 25.91
N GLU A 234 -19.45 0.24 26.31
CA GLU A 234 -20.88 0.16 26.70
C GLU A 234 -21.73 -0.56 25.63
N HIS A 235 -21.55 -0.24 24.35
CA HIS A 235 -22.28 -0.87 23.25
C HIS A 235 -21.88 -2.32 22.98
N LEU A 236 -20.84 -2.83 23.66
CA LEU A 236 -20.35 -4.20 23.59
C LEU A 236 -20.66 -4.99 24.87
N ALA A 237 -21.54 -4.51 25.75
CA ALA A 237 -21.83 -5.13 27.05
C ALA A 237 -22.25 -6.61 26.97
N ASP A 238 -22.95 -7.01 25.91
CA ASP A 238 -23.38 -8.40 25.68
C ASP A 238 -22.22 -9.32 25.23
N HIS A 239 -21.01 -8.78 25.07
CA HIS A 239 -19.84 -9.47 24.54
C HIS A 239 -18.67 -9.56 25.54
N ALA A 240 -18.94 -9.46 26.85
CA ALA A 240 -17.92 -9.63 27.89
C ALA A 240 -17.08 -10.91 27.67
N GLY A 241 -15.76 -10.78 27.75
CA GLY A 241 -14.78 -11.82 27.42
C GLY A 241 -14.32 -11.84 25.96
N SER A 242 -15.00 -11.14 25.05
CA SER A 242 -14.56 -11.02 23.65
C SER A 242 -13.43 -10.01 23.51
N ILE A 243 -12.71 -10.06 22.38
CA ILE A 243 -11.69 -9.08 22.03
C ILE A 243 -12.31 -7.92 21.28
N ALA A 244 -12.20 -6.71 21.84
CA ALA A 244 -12.52 -5.46 21.19
C ALA A 244 -11.24 -4.81 20.64
N ILE A 245 -11.37 -4.15 19.50
CA ILE A 245 -10.29 -3.37 18.87
C ILE A 245 -10.78 -1.96 18.56
N LYS A 246 -9.93 -0.95 18.71
CA LYS A 246 -10.18 0.43 18.28
C LYS A 246 -9.71 0.57 16.83
N ALA A 247 -10.65 0.64 15.90
CA ALA A 247 -10.37 0.64 14.46
C ALA A 247 -11.49 1.36 13.69
N TRP A 248 -11.33 1.55 12.37
CA TRP A 248 -12.41 2.07 11.53
C TRP A 248 -13.65 1.18 11.67
N ALA A 249 -14.80 1.79 11.97
CA ALA A 249 -16.00 1.08 12.40
C ALA A 249 -16.76 0.38 11.27
N GLY A 250 -16.30 0.53 10.02
CA GLY A 250 -16.96 0.01 8.83
C GLY A 250 -17.68 1.11 8.05
N ASN A 251 -18.28 0.73 6.93
CA ASN A 251 -18.99 1.69 6.08
C ASN A 251 -20.22 2.27 6.83
N PRO A 252 -20.43 3.59 6.75
CA PRO A 252 -21.62 4.21 7.32
C PRO A 252 -22.88 3.84 6.53
N VAL A 253 -24.05 4.24 7.04
CA VAL A 253 -25.35 3.93 6.41
C VAL A 253 -25.47 4.67 5.07
N ASP A 254 -25.11 5.95 5.04
CA ASP A 254 -25.02 6.76 3.83
C ASP A 254 -23.60 7.28 3.59
N PRO A 255 -22.77 6.57 2.80
CA PRO A 255 -21.39 6.99 2.54
C PRO A 255 -21.27 8.32 1.77
N LEU A 256 -22.35 8.85 1.19
CA LEU A 256 -22.29 10.17 0.54
C LEU A 256 -22.36 11.32 1.54
N THR A 257 -22.91 11.08 2.73
CA THR A 257 -23.18 12.15 3.71
C THR A 257 -22.57 11.89 5.09
N GLU A 258 -22.08 10.68 5.33
CA GLU A 258 -21.55 10.20 6.62
C GLU A 258 -20.14 9.60 6.45
N SER A 259 -19.38 9.57 7.55
CA SER A 259 -18.13 8.80 7.69
C SER A 259 -18.34 7.74 8.76
N GLY A 260 -17.73 6.57 8.59
CA GLY A 260 -17.80 5.47 9.55
C GLY A 260 -17.08 5.76 10.86
N GLY A 261 -16.08 6.65 10.84
CA GLY A 261 -15.28 6.99 12.02
C GLY A 261 -14.47 5.81 12.57
N VAL A 262 -13.88 6.01 13.74
CA VAL A 262 -13.09 4.99 14.46
C VAL A 262 -13.73 4.72 15.80
N ASP A 263 -14.08 3.46 16.05
CA ASP A 263 -14.67 3.04 17.31
C ASP A 263 -14.17 1.68 17.82
N TRP A 264 -14.55 1.34 19.05
CA TRP A 264 -14.36 0.00 19.60
C TRP A 264 -15.34 -0.94 18.93
N ILE A 265 -14.82 -1.95 18.24
CA ILE A 265 -15.62 -2.99 17.59
C ILE A 265 -15.07 -4.36 17.98
N LEU A 266 -15.87 -5.42 17.85
CA LEU A 266 -15.36 -6.77 18.05
C LEU A 266 -14.35 -7.11 16.95
N ALA A 267 -13.21 -7.71 17.33
CA ALA A 267 -12.17 -8.12 16.39
C ALA A 267 -12.70 -9.04 15.28
N VAL A 268 -13.71 -9.86 15.60
CA VAL A 268 -14.36 -10.80 14.67
C VAL A 268 -15.25 -10.11 13.63
N ASP A 269 -15.65 -8.86 13.87
CA ASP A 269 -16.51 -8.08 12.99
C ASP A 269 -15.73 -7.08 12.12
N TRP A 270 -14.45 -6.83 12.41
CA TRP A 270 -13.62 -5.86 11.70
C TRP A 270 -13.55 -6.10 10.20
N VAL A 271 -13.58 -5.03 9.41
CA VAL A 271 -13.41 -5.03 7.96
C VAL A 271 -12.36 -3.99 7.55
N PRO A 272 -11.63 -4.24 6.44
CA PRO A 272 -10.68 -3.26 5.90
C PRO A 272 -11.39 -2.02 5.34
N TYR A 273 -10.68 -0.88 5.32
CA TYR A 273 -11.18 0.36 4.71
C TYR A 273 -11.25 0.21 3.19
N GLN A 274 -12.44 -0.15 2.70
CA GLN A 274 -12.75 -0.36 1.29
C GLN A 274 -14.23 -0.01 1.01
N ARG A 275 -14.58 0.20 -0.27
CA ARG A 275 -16.00 0.27 -0.67
C ARG A 275 -16.69 -1.07 -0.37
N PRO A 276 -17.97 -1.08 0.04
CA PRO A 276 -18.71 -2.32 0.27
C PRO A 276 -18.74 -3.25 -0.95
N THR A 277 -18.75 -2.66 -2.16
CA THR A 277 -18.77 -3.38 -3.44
C THR A 277 -17.38 -3.80 -3.91
N PHE A 278 -16.31 -3.30 -3.27
CA PHE A 278 -14.92 -3.60 -3.57
C PHE A 278 -14.29 -4.38 -2.42
N VAL A 279 -14.79 -5.59 -2.23
CA VAL A 279 -14.30 -6.53 -1.21
C VAL A 279 -12.81 -6.86 -1.42
N THR A 280 -12.13 -7.24 -0.34
CA THR A 280 -10.71 -7.63 -0.36
C THR A 280 -10.38 -8.50 -1.57
N PRO A 281 -9.35 -8.17 -2.37
CA PRO A 281 -9.12 -8.82 -3.65
C PRO A 281 -8.97 -10.34 -3.55
N ALA A 282 -9.51 -11.05 -4.53
CA ALA A 282 -9.60 -12.51 -4.59
C ALA A 282 -8.27 -13.19 -4.94
N PHE A 283 -7.22 -12.89 -4.19
CA PHE A 283 -5.89 -13.49 -4.27
C PHE A 283 -5.12 -13.28 -2.95
N ALA A 284 -4.16 -14.17 -2.67
CA ALA A 284 -3.35 -14.17 -1.46
C ALA A 284 -2.65 -12.83 -1.18
N GLY A 285 -2.31 -12.57 0.09
CA GLY A 285 -1.63 -11.35 0.53
C GLY A 285 -0.23 -11.19 -0.07
N TYR A 286 0.64 -12.16 0.16
CA TYR A 286 2.06 -12.08 -0.11
C TYR A 286 2.40 -12.37 -1.58
N VAL A 287 3.10 -11.49 -2.30
CA VAL A 287 3.48 -10.10 -1.96
C VAL A 287 2.45 -9.09 -2.46
N SER A 288 2.48 -7.85 -1.97
CA SER A 288 1.61 -6.78 -2.46
C SER A 288 1.85 -6.50 -3.95
N GLY A 289 0.79 -6.68 -4.76
CA GLY A 289 0.86 -6.38 -6.20
C GLY A 289 1.10 -4.90 -6.45
N HIS A 290 0.41 -4.00 -5.74
CA HIS A 290 0.57 -2.55 -5.88
C HIS A 290 2.01 -2.13 -5.59
N SER A 291 2.61 -2.67 -4.52
CA SER A 291 4.00 -2.39 -4.15
C SER A 291 4.98 -2.87 -5.22
N THR A 292 4.73 -4.06 -5.79
CA THR A 292 5.59 -4.65 -6.83
C THR A 292 5.50 -3.89 -8.16
N PHE A 293 4.28 -3.61 -8.62
CA PHE A 293 4.06 -2.82 -9.84
C PHE A 293 4.63 -1.43 -9.74
N SER A 294 4.34 -0.75 -8.63
CA SER A 294 4.72 0.64 -8.47
C SER A 294 6.23 0.81 -8.38
N ARG A 295 6.92 -0.10 -7.68
CA ARG A 295 8.38 -0.01 -7.62
C ARG A 295 9.02 -0.35 -8.96
N ALA A 296 8.52 -1.36 -9.68
CA ALA A 296 9.03 -1.68 -11.01
C ALA A 296 8.87 -0.50 -11.99
N ALA A 297 7.71 0.16 -11.95
CA ALA A 297 7.45 1.34 -12.75
C ALA A 297 8.34 2.52 -12.34
N ALA A 298 8.50 2.79 -11.05
CA ALA A 298 9.34 3.89 -10.56
C ALA A 298 10.81 3.74 -10.97
N GLU A 299 11.38 2.54 -10.92
CA GLU A 299 12.75 2.28 -11.40
C GLU A 299 12.90 2.56 -12.90
N VAL A 300 11.91 2.13 -13.71
CA VAL A 300 11.91 2.43 -15.14
C VAL A 300 11.76 3.93 -15.37
N MET A 301 10.84 4.61 -14.68
CA MET A 301 10.65 6.04 -14.83
C MET A 301 11.92 6.82 -14.49
N ALA A 302 12.53 6.51 -13.35
CA ALA A 302 13.76 7.15 -12.90
C ALA A 302 14.91 6.93 -13.91
N SER A 303 15.07 5.70 -14.38
CA SER A 303 16.11 5.35 -15.35
C SER A 303 15.83 5.94 -16.73
N PHE A 304 14.57 5.98 -17.17
CA PHE A 304 14.16 6.46 -18.48
C PHE A 304 14.26 7.99 -18.60
N THR A 305 13.89 8.72 -17.56
CA THR A 305 14.03 10.19 -17.52
C THR A 305 15.43 10.63 -17.08
N GLY A 306 16.24 9.71 -16.54
CA GLY A 306 17.59 9.98 -16.05
C GLY A 306 17.64 10.72 -14.71
N SER A 307 16.54 10.69 -13.95
CA SER A 307 16.41 11.37 -12.66
C SER A 307 15.43 10.63 -11.77
N ASP A 308 15.78 10.45 -10.49
CA ASP A 308 14.84 9.92 -9.49
C ASP A 308 13.65 10.87 -9.23
N TYR A 309 13.88 12.17 -9.44
CA TYR A 309 12.90 13.23 -9.22
C TYR A 309 11.93 13.37 -10.39
N PHE A 310 10.67 13.68 -10.06
CA PHE A 310 9.72 14.17 -11.05
C PHE A 310 10.23 15.47 -11.71
N PRO A 311 9.83 15.78 -12.95
CA PRO A 311 10.16 17.07 -13.58
C PRO A 311 9.81 18.24 -12.66
N GLY A 312 10.73 19.19 -12.49
CA GLY A 312 10.56 20.30 -11.54
C GLY A 312 10.72 19.93 -10.06
N GLY A 313 11.09 18.67 -9.76
CA GLY A 313 11.33 18.17 -8.40
C GLY A 313 10.07 17.94 -7.57
N LEU A 314 8.89 17.97 -8.19
CA LEU A 314 7.61 17.82 -7.48
C LEU A 314 6.52 17.35 -8.44
N MET A 315 5.76 16.34 -8.02
CA MET A 315 4.47 15.97 -8.59
C MET A 315 3.40 16.21 -7.54
N GLU A 316 2.26 16.77 -7.95
CA GLU A 316 1.15 17.09 -7.07
C GLU A 316 -0.17 16.52 -7.62
N PHE A 317 -1.03 16.06 -6.72
CA PHE A 317 -2.40 15.67 -7.03
C PHE A 317 -3.35 16.14 -5.93
N THR A 318 -4.27 17.04 -6.25
CA THR A 318 -5.24 17.57 -5.29
C THR A 318 -6.51 16.74 -5.26
N PHE A 319 -6.89 16.29 -4.07
CA PHE A 319 -8.18 15.70 -3.74
C PHE A 319 -9.09 16.73 -3.09
N PRO A 320 -10.22 17.09 -3.73
CA PRO A 320 -11.15 18.04 -3.15
C PRO A 320 -11.87 17.50 -1.92
N ALA A 321 -12.21 18.40 -0.99
CA ALA A 321 -13.01 18.09 0.18
C ALA A 321 -14.36 17.44 -0.19
N GLY A 322 -14.71 16.36 0.49
CA GLY A 322 -15.99 15.65 0.31
C GLY A 322 -16.08 14.74 -0.91
N GLU A 323 -15.00 14.51 -1.66
CA GLU A 323 -14.99 13.70 -2.89
C GLU A 323 -14.45 12.26 -2.74
N LEU A 324 -14.24 11.78 -1.50
CA LEU A 324 -13.98 10.36 -1.27
C LEU A 324 -15.15 9.49 -1.73
N LEU A 325 -14.84 8.33 -2.30
CA LEU A 325 -15.80 7.37 -2.85
C LEU A 325 -16.23 6.31 -1.85
N PHE A 326 -15.50 6.12 -0.75
CA PHE A 326 -15.77 5.07 0.23
C PHE A 326 -16.72 5.55 1.32
N GLU A 327 -16.59 6.82 1.71
CA GLU A 327 -17.38 7.53 2.70
C GLU A 327 -17.16 9.04 2.57
N LYS A 328 -17.89 9.87 3.33
CA LYS A 328 -17.70 11.33 3.30
C LYS A 328 -16.31 11.72 3.80
N GLY A 329 -15.62 12.51 2.99
CA GLY A 329 -14.33 13.13 3.28
C GLY A 329 -13.60 13.46 1.98
N PRO A 330 -12.35 13.94 2.02
CA PRO A 330 -11.70 14.50 3.21
C PRO A 330 -12.45 15.74 3.72
N THR A 331 -12.13 16.22 4.92
CA THR A 331 -12.81 17.39 5.52
C THR A 331 -12.30 18.72 4.96
N GLU A 332 -11.10 18.73 4.41
CA GLU A 332 -10.45 19.82 3.68
C GLU A 332 -9.80 19.27 2.40
N ASP A 333 -9.46 20.13 1.44
CA ASP A 333 -8.69 19.71 0.26
C ASP A 333 -7.34 19.16 0.72
N ILE A 334 -6.91 18.04 0.14
CA ILE A 334 -5.62 17.41 0.42
C ILE A 334 -4.81 17.35 -0.86
N THR A 335 -3.59 17.87 -0.87
CA THR A 335 -2.69 17.73 -2.01
C THR A 335 -1.65 16.65 -1.70
N LEU A 336 -1.72 15.54 -2.44
CA LEU A 336 -0.66 14.54 -2.41
C LEU A 336 0.55 15.10 -3.15
N GLN A 337 1.72 15.06 -2.51
CA GLN A 337 2.97 15.55 -3.06
C GLN A 337 4.04 14.46 -3.06
N TRP A 338 4.79 14.36 -4.16
CA TRP A 338 5.93 13.45 -4.29
C TRP A 338 7.11 14.14 -4.95
N ALA A 339 8.29 14.07 -4.34
CA ALA A 339 9.51 14.60 -4.96
C ALA A 339 10.06 13.64 -6.02
N THR A 340 10.07 12.34 -5.70
CA THR A 340 10.61 11.28 -6.55
C THR A 340 9.56 10.26 -6.97
N TYR A 341 9.84 9.54 -8.06
CA TYR A 341 9.04 8.38 -8.46
C TYR A 341 8.99 7.32 -7.35
N TYR A 342 10.05 7.22 -6.56
CA TYR A 342 10.11 6.28 -5.44
C TYR A 342 9.16 6.65 -4.29
N ASP A 343 8.95 7.95 -4.03
CA ASP A 343 8.00 8.41 -3.02
C ASP A 343 6.57 8.06 -3.41
N ALA A 344 6.20 8.29 -4.67
CA ALA A 344 4.90 7.88 -5.20
C ALA A 344 4.72 6.36 -5.12
N SER A 345 5.74 5.60 -5.53
CA SER A 345 5.72 4.14 -5.42
C SER A 345 5.64 3.62 -3.98
N ASP A 346 6.31 4.27 -3.04
CA ASP A 346 6.26 3.87 -1.63
C ASP A 346 4.89 4.17 -1.05
N GLN A 347 4.33 5.35 -1.37
CA GLN A 347 2.99 5.71 -0.94
C GLN A 347 1.93 4.74 -1.49
N ALA A 348 2.08 4.24 -2.71
CA ALA A 348 1.24 3.18 -3.28
C ALA A 348 1.28 1.86 -2.48
N GLY A 349 2.41 1.56 -1.84
CA GLY A 349 2.55 0.43 -0.92
C GLY A 349 1.93 0.70 0.45
N ILE A 350 2.26 1.86 1.05
CA ILE A 350 1.75 2.33 2.35
C ILE A 350 0.22 2.40 2.36
N SER A 351 -0.39 2.87 1.26
CA SER A 351 -1.84 2.96 1.10
C SER A 351 -2.53 1.60 1.34
N ARG A 352 -1.86 0.49 1.03
CA ARG A 352 -2.42 -0.85 1.22
C ARG A 352 -2.46 -1.30 2.68
N LEU A 353 -1.57 -0.74 3.50
CA LEU A 353 -1.54 -0.95 4.94
C LEU A 353 -2.68 -0.16 5.60
N PHE A 354 -2.85 1.12 5.23
CA PHE A 354 -3.98 1.94 5.70
C PHE A 354 -5.34 1.44 5.20
N GLY A 355 -5.39 0.92 3.96
CA GLY A 355 -6.56 0.22 3.45
C GLY A 355 -6.83 -1.11 4.15
N GLY A 356 -5.94 -1.60 5.01
CA GLY A 356 -6.13 -2.82 5.80
C GLY A 356 -6.09 -4.13 5.00
N ILE A 357 -5.52 -4.14 3.79
CA ILE A 357 -5.54 -5.35 2.93
C ILE A 357 -4.19 -6.04 2.79
N HIS A 358 -3.10 -5.42 3.25
CA HIS A 358 -1.75 -5.98 3.27
C HIS A 358 -1.07 -5.73 4.62
N ILE A 359 -0.07 -6.54 4.94
CA ILE A 359 0.85 -6.32 6.06
C ILE A 359 2.19 -5.76 5.55
N SER A 360 3.01 -5.19 6.43
CA SER A 360 4.32 -4.60 6.05
C SER A 360 5.23 -5.58 5.31
N ALA A 361 5.21 -6.87 5.67
CA ALA A 361 5.99 -7.89 4.98
C ALA A 361 5.56 -8.05 3.50
N ASP A 362 4.26 -7.96 3.19
CA ASP A 362 3.76 -8.02 1.81
C ASP A 362 4.24 -6.82 0.99
N ASP A 363 4.21 -5.64 1.60
CA ASP A 363 4.59 -4.38 0.98
C ASP A 363 6.10 -4.28 0.75
N PHE A 364 6.90 -4.47 1.80
CA PHE A 364 8.35 -4.30 1.74
C PHE A 364 9.01 -5.29 0.79
N GLU A 365 8.61 -6.57 0.82
CA GLU A 365 9.10 -7.54 -0.16
C GLU A 365 8.58 -7.26 -1.56
N GLY A 366 7.32 -6.81 -1.69
CA GLY A 366 6.78 -6.36 -2.98
C GLY A 366 7.63 -5.25 -3.60
N ARG A 367 8.04 -4.24 -2.82
CA ARG A 367 8.93 -3.18 -3.30
C ARG A 367 10.30 -3.73 -3.70
N ARG A 368 10.91 -4.62 -2.92
CA ARG A 368 12.22 -5.22 -3.26
C ARG A 368 12.16 -6.01 -4.58
N ILE A 369 11.12 -6.80 -4.77
CA ILE A 369 10.88 -7.55 -6.01
C ILE A 369 10.65 -6.60 -7.18
N GLY A 370 9.78 -5.60 -6.99
CA GLY A 370 9.50 -4.59 -8.01
C GLY A 370 10.76 -3.84 -8.43
N SER A 371 11.63 -3.48 -7.48
CA SER A 371 12.91 -2.83 -7.77
C SER A 371 13.77 -3.66 -8.73
N ARG A 372 13.86 -4.97 -8.48
CA ARG A 372 14.58 -5.89 -9.35
C ARG A 372 13.92 -5.99 -10.74
N CYS A 373 12.60 -6.19 -10.80
CA CYS A 373 11.90 -6.28 -12.08
C CYS A 373 12.08 -5.02 -12.94
N GLY A 374 12.01 -3.83 -12.32
CA GLY A 374 12.19 -2.56 -13.03
C GLY A 374 13.60 -2.40 -13.61
N LYS A 375 14.64 -2.72 -12.82
CA LYS A 375 16.04 -2.68 -13.26
C LYS A 375 16.32 -3.67 -14.39
N ASP A 376 15.93 -4.93 -14.19
CA ASP A 376 16.14 -6.00 -15.18
C ASP A 376 15.41 -5.66 -16.51
N ALA A 377 14.20 -5.09 -16.44
CA ALA A 377 13.44 -4.67 -17.61
C ALA A 377 14.05 -3.45 -18.31
N TRP A 378 14.57 -2.47 -17.56
CA TRP A 378 15.27 -1.33 -18.13
C TRP A 378 16.54 -1.77 -18.87
N ASP A 379 17.36 -2.60 -18.24
CA ASP A 379 18.58 -3.15 -18.85
C ASP A 379 18.27 -3.86 -20.17
N LEU A 380 17.24 -4.71 -20.20
CA LEU A 380 16.81 -5.39 -21.43
C LEU A 380 16.27 -4.40 -22.47
N ALA A 381 15.50 -3.39 -22.06
CA ALA A 381 14.96 -2.40 -22.98
C ALA A 381 16.08 -1.62 -23.70
N GLN A 382 17.17 -1.29 -23.00
CA GLN A 382 18.33 -0.64 -23.61
C GLN A 382 18.95 -1.48 -24.74
N HIS A 383 19.05 -2.81 -24.57
CA HIS A 383 19.51 -3.72 -25.62
C HIS A 383 18.59 -3.72 -26.86
N TYR A 384 17.29 -3.53 -26.68
CA TYR A 384 16.38 -3.37 -27.82
C TYR A 384 16.54 -2.01 -28.49
N PHE A 385 16.81 -0.95 -27.72
CA PHE A 385 16.95 0.40 -28.26
C PHE A 385 18.24 0.60 -29.07
N ASP A 386 19.33 -0.07 -28.68
CA ASP A 386 20.61 -0.01 -29.38
C ASP A 386 20.79 -1.09 -30.47
N GLY A 387 19.85 -2.04 -30.55
CA GLY A 387 19.83 -3.12 -31.53
C GLY A 387 20.76 -4.30 -31.19
N THR A 388 21.07 -4.51 -29.91
CA THR A 388 21.95 -5.59 -29.43
C THR A 388 21.21 -6.79 -28.80
N ALA A 389 19.88 -6.75 -28.70
CA ALA A 389 19.03 -7.80 -28.12
C ALA A 389 18.94 -9.12 -28.92
#